data_AF-Q8E3L2-F1
#
_entry.id   AF-Q8E3L2-F1
#
_cell.length_a   1.000
_cell.length_b   1.000
_cell.length_c   1.000
_cell.angle_alpha   90.00
_cell.angle_beta   90.00
_cell.angle_gamma   90.00
#
_symmetry.space_group_name_H-M   'P 1'
#
loop_
_entity.id
_entity.type
_entity.pdbx_description
1 polymer ?
#
loop_
_entity_poly.entity_id
_entity_poly.type
_entity_poly.pdbx_seq_one_letter_code
_entity_poly.pdbx_strand_id
1 'polypeptide(L)'
;MTSKNPDNYMFLMHKISLTTNSGSLTLSGTNGPIIWEPCLDKPTDENNRFNLEKNEFSELKIFEITEEVEETYNDMMKLSWVEAISKSVIDFTNNIEAEKVDLREQQYLISAIEAWRALSRELGQSNTIQPYKKTAIKMEDLI
;
A
#
# COMPACT_ATOMS: atom_id res chain seq x y z
N MET A 1 -7.24 -28.25 -12.11
CA MET A 1 -6.90 -28.92 -10.84
C MET A 1 -6.89 -27.83 -9.78
N THR A 2 -7.70 -27.93 -8.73
CA THR A 2 -7.84 -26.85 -7.74
C THR A 2 -6.65 -26.86 -6.78
N SER A 3 -6.06 -25.70 -6.48
CA SER A 3 -4.95 -25.59 -5.53
C SER A 3 -5.38 -26.08 -4.14
N LYS A 4 -4.51 -26.81 -3.45
CA LYS A 4 -4.76 -27.28 -2.06
C LYS A 4 -4.64 -26.16 -1.02
N ASN A 5 -3.96 -25.07 -1.37
CA ASN A 5 -3.72 -23.96 -0.45
C ASN A 5 -3.53 -22.63 -1.21
N PRO A 6 -4.60 -22.10 -1.82
CA PRO A 6 -4.54 -20.97 -2.75
C PRO A 6 -4.04 -19.66 -2.13
N ASP A 7 -4.27 -19.44 -0.84
CA ASP A 7 -4.01 -18.15 -0.19
C ASP A 7 -2.57 -18.03 0.39
N ASN A 8 -1.85 -19.15 0.52
CA ASN A 8 -0.62 -19.18 1.31
C ASN A 8 0.67 -19.03 0.50
N TYR A 9 0.64 -18.62 -0.77
CA TYR A 9 1.85 -18.47 -1.61
C TYR A 9 2.01 -17.07 -2.22
N MET A 10 1.40 -16.06 -1.60
CA MET A 10 1.67 -14.66 -1.93
C MET A 10 3.09 -14.28 -1.48
N PHE A 11 3.91 -13.82 -2.42
CA PHE A 11 5.23 -13.24 -2.15
C PHE A 11 5.14 -11.76 -1.77
N LEU A 12 4.20 -11.06 -2.38
CA LEU A 12 3.89 -9.66 -2.14
C LEU A 12 2.36 -9.54 -2.02
N MET A 13 1.89 -8.88 -0.97
CA MET A 13 0.49 -8.49 -0.85
C MET A 13 0.32 -7.11 -1.49
N HIS A 14 0.30 -6.05 -0.68
CA HIS A 14 0.10 -4.69 -1.15
C HIS A 14 1.41 -3.92 -1.16
N LYS A 15 1.69 -3.30 -2.29
CA LYS A 15 2.67 -2.22 -2.41
C LYS A 15 2.18 -1.29 -3.53
N ILE A 16 1.94 -0.04 -3.19
CA ILE A 16 1.35 0.95 -4.10
C ILE A 16 2.19 2.21 -4.02
N SER A 17 2.60 2.73 -5.17
CA SER A 17 3.37 3.98 -5.26
C SER A 17 2.67 4.95 -6.20
N LEU A 18 2.58 6.21 -5.78
CA LEU A 18 2.10 7.34 -6.58
C LEU A 18 3.24 8.34 -6.72
N THR A 19 3.67 8.59 -7.96
CA THR A 19 4.80 9.48 -8.23
C THR A 19 4.33 10.69 -9.02
N THR A 20 4.79 11.87 -8.61
CA THR A 20 4.52 13.17 -9.25
C THR A 20 5.84 13.92 -9.47
N ASN A 21 5.76 15.12 -10.02
CA ASN A 21 6.91 16.04 -10.11
C ASN A 21 7.38 16.54 -8.74
N SER A 22 6.62 16.32 -7.67
CA SER A 22 6.97 16.74 -6.30
C SER A 22 7.60 15.62 -5.47
N GLY A 23 7.56 14.37 -5.94
CA GLY A 23 8.07 13.22 -5.19
C GLY A 23 7.26 11.95 -5.39
N SER A 24 7.48 10.96 -4.52
CA SER A 24 6.84 9.66 -4.54
C SER A 24 6.25 9.31 -3.18
N LEU A 25 4.97 8.91 -3.16
CA LEU A 25 4.29 8.41 -1.97
C LEU A 25 4.07 6.90 -2.12
N THR A 26 4.61 6.10 -1.21
CA THR A 26 4.58 4.64 -1.27
C THR A 26 3.95 4.04 -0.02
N LEU A 27 2.88 3.26 -0.18
CA LEU A 27 2.43 2.28 0.82
C LEU A 27 3.34 1.06 0.73
N SER A 28 4.20 0.85 1.74
CA SER A 28 5.27 -0.17 1.68
C SER A 28 4.81 -1.59 2.04
N GLY A 29 3.66 -1.73 2.69
CA GLY A 29 3.01 -3.00 3.04
C GLY A 29 1.52 -2.79 3.33
N THR A 30 0.76 -3.86 3.60
CA THR A 30 -0.71 -3.80 3.80
C THR A 30 -1.14 -2.75 4.82
N ASN A 31 -0.48 -2.68 5.97
CA ASN A 31 -0.78 -1.71 7.03
C ASN A 31 0.25 -0.57 7.08
N GLY A 32 1.04 -0.40 6.02
CA GLY A 32 2.12 0.58 5.95
C GLY A 32 3.51 0.02 6.30
N PRO A 33 4.44 0.90 6.69
CA PRO A 33 4.27 2.35 6.74
C PRO A 33 4.08 2.99 5.36
N ILE A 34 3.61 4.24 5.35
CA ILE A 34 3.64 5.09 4.14
C ILE A 34 4.95 5.86 4.15
N ILE A 35 5.64 5.87 3.00
CA ILE A 35 6.92 6.55 2.80
C ILE A 35 6.71 7.66 1.79
N TRP A 36 7.07 8.89 2.15
CA TRP A 36 7.15 10.04 1.25
C TRP A 36 8.61 10.31 0.89
N GLU A 37 8.92 10.36 -0.40
CA GLU A 37 10.24 10.68 -0.95
C GLU A 37 10.09 11.93 -1.82
N PRO A 38 10.41 13.14 -1.32
CA PRO A 38 10.27 14.35 -2.12
C PRO A 38 11.23 14.36 -3.31
N CYS A 39 10.87 15.10 -4.35
CA CYS A 39 11.78 15.33 -5.46
C CYS A 39 12.96 16.21 -5.02
N LEU A 40 14.10 15.95 -5.63
CA LEU A 40 15.28 16.79 -5.47
C LEU A 40 15.33 17.78 -6.63
N ASP A 41 15.34 19.08 -6.31
CA ASP A 41 15.75 20.11 -7.27
C ASP A 41 17.24 20.41 -7.09
N LYS A 42 18.00 20.27 -8.18
CA LYS A 42 19.45 20.51 -8.20
C LYS A 42 19.70 21.79 -9.00
N PRO A 43 19.61 22.98 -8.36
CA PRO A 43 19.86 24.23 -9.07
C PRO A 43 21.29 24.25 -9.61
N THR A 44 21.46 24.89 -10.76
CA THR A 44 22.79 25.17 -11.33
C THR A 44 23.09 26.66 -11.30
N ASP A 45 24.36 27.00 -11.13
CA ASP A 45 24.84 28.38 -11.28
C ASP A 45 24.96 28.81 -12.75
N GLU A 46 25.38 30.05 -12.98
CA GLU A 46 25.63 30.62 -14.31
C GLU A 46 26.68 29.87 -15.14
N ASN A 47 27.51 29.04 -14.50
CA ASN A 47 28.53 28.21 -15.14
C ASN A 47 28.07 26.75 -15.33
N ASN A 48 26.77 26.47 -15.15
CA ASN A 48 26.17 25.12 -15.19
C ASN A 48 26.77 24.14 -14.17
N ARG A 49 27.24 24.65 -13.03
CA ARG A 49 27.73 23.82 -11.91
C ARG A 49 26.64 23.67 -10.87
N PHE A 50 26.65 22.55 -10.13
CA PHE A 50 25.73 22.36 -9.02
C PHE A 50 25.87 23.48 -7.99
N ASN A 51 24.77 24.17 -7.76
CA ASN A 51 24.67 25.17 -6.72
C ASN A 51 24.28 24.47 -5.40
N LEU A 52 25.17 24.55 -4.41
CA LEU A 52 25.00 23.93 -3.09
C LEU A 52 24.40 24.90 -2.06
N GLU A 53 24.04 26.12 -2.48
CA GLU A 53 23.33 27.06 -1.62
C GLU A 53 21.99 26.48 -1.18
N LYS A 54 21.64 26.74 0.08
CA LYS A 54 20.39 26.26 0.66
C LYS A 54 19.19 26.86 -0.08
N ASN A 55 18.26 25.98 -0.45
CA ASN A 55 16.96 26.32 -1.02
C ASN A 55 15.85 25.50 -0.32
N GLU A 56 14.60 25.74 -0.71
CA GLU A 56 13.44 25.03 -0.14
C GLU A 56 13.52 23.50 -0.29
N PHE A 57 14.10 22.98 -1.37
CA PHE A 57 14.28 21.54 -1.61
C PHE A 57 15.39 20.93 -0.76
N SER A 58 16.44 21.69 -0.47
CA SER A 58 17.59 21.22 0.34
C SER A 58 17.26 21.06 1.82
N GLU A 59 16.19 21.69 2.29
CA GLU A 59 15.69 21.56 3.67
C GLU A 59 14.70 20.39 3.83
N LEU A 60 14.28 19.75 2.74
CA LEU A 60 13.45 18.56 2.79
C LEU A 60 14.27 17.35 3.27
N LYS A 61 13.62 16.47 4.04
CA LYS A 61 14.20 15.16 4.34
C LYS A 61 14.25 14.33 3.06
N ILE A 62 15.29 13.49 2.92
CA ILE A 62 15.42 12.59 1.77
C ILE A 62 14.23 11.62 1.68
N PHE A 63 13.69 11.22 2.83
CA PHE A 63 12.40 10.54 2.94
C PHE A 63 11.76 10.84 4.29
N GLU A 64 10.45 10.65 4.36
CA GLU A 64 9.64 10.73 5.56
C GLU A 64 8.79 9.47 5.67
N ILE A 65 8.64 8.94 6.87
CA ILE A 65 7.81 7.76 7.14
C ILE A 65 6.66 8.23 8.02
N THR A 66 5.43 7.85 7.69
CA THR A 66 4.28 7.99 8.62
C THR A 66 4.56 7.19 9.89
N GLU A 67 3.85 7.46 10.98
CA GLU A 67 4.07 6.78 12.27
C GLU A 67 4.42 5.30 12.10
N GLU A 68 5.55 4.92 12.70
CA GLU A 68 6.12 3.58 12.60
C GLU A 68 5.26 2.63 13.44
N VAL A 69 4.35 1.93 12.78
CA VAL A 69 3.56 0.88 13.41
C VAL A 69 4.29 -0.45 13.20
N GLU A 70 5.11 -0.82 14.17
CA GLU A 70 5.66 -2.17 14.23
C GLU A 70 4.59 -3.11 14.80
N GLU A 71 3.82 -3.76 13.92
CA GLU A 71 2.85 -4.79 14.29
C GLU A 71 3.33 -6.18 13.86
N THR A 72 3.08 -7.20 14.67
CA THR A 72 3.24 -8.58 14.21
C THR A 72 2.03 -8.98 13.37
N TYR A 73 2.18 -10.02 12.52
CA TYR A 73 1.02 -10.61 11.83
C TYR A 73 -0.08 -11.07 12.81
N ASN A 74 0.27 -11.48 14.03
CA ASN A 74 -0.71 -11.85 15.05
C ASN A 74 -1.50 -10.63 15.54
N ASP A 75 -0.83 -9.50 15.75
CA ASP A 75 -1.47 -8.25 16.18
C ASP A 75 -2.36 -7.69 15.07
N MET A 76 -1.86 -7.67 13.82
CA MET A 76 -2.62 -7.30 12.63
C MET A 76 -3.97 -8.03 12.57
N MET A 77 -3.93 -9.36 12.63
CA MET A 77 -5.12 -10.21 12.45
C MET A 77 -6.11 -10.11 13.62
N LYS A 78 -5.61 -9.89 14.84
CA LYS A 78 -6.45 -9.90 16.06
C LYS A 78 -6.90 -8.52 16.51
N LEU A 79 -6.18 -7.47 16.12
CA LEU A 79 -6.40 -6.11 16.56
C LEU A 79 -6.72 -5.22 15.36
N SER A 80 -5.71 -4.83 14.57
CA SER A 80 -5.83 -3.81 13.52
C SER A 80 -6.97 -4.11 12.53
N TRP A 81 -7.06 -5.34 12.04
CA TRP A 81 -8.13 -5.74 11.10
C TRP A 81 -9.50 -5.87 11.77
N VAL A 82 -9.54 -6.32 13.02
CA VAL A 82 -10.80 -6.44 13.78
C VAL A 82 -11.37 -5.05 14.08
N GLU A 83 -10.52 -4.10 14.41
CA GLU A 83 -10.89 -2.70 14.60
C GLU A 83 -11.44 -2.09 13.30
N ALA A 84 -10.76 -2.33 12.17
CA ALA A 84 -11.22 -1.86 10.86
C ALA A 84 -12.61 -2.43 10.50
N ILE A 85 -12.84 -3.72 10.72
CA ILE A 85 -14.16 -4.35 10.50
C ILE A 85 -15.21 -3.72 11.40
N SER A 86 -14.89 -3.52 12.69
CA SER A 86 -15.80 -2.91 13.66
C SER A 86 -16.20 -1.50 13.21
N LYS A 87 -15.24 -0.70 12.76
CA LYS A 87 -15.48 0.62 12.19
C LYS A 87 -16.39 0.57 10.96
N SER A 88 -16.15 -0.33 10.00
CA SER A 88 -17.01 -0.47 8.82
C SER A 88 -18.45 -0.83 9.17
N VAL A 89 -18.69 -1.69 10.17
CA VAL A 89 -20.04 -2.05 10.62
C VAL A 89 -20.74 -0.87 11.30
N ILE A 90 -20.01 -0.09 12.11
CA ILE A 90 -20.52 1.12 12.74
C ILE A 90 -20.88 2.17 11.68
N ASP A 91 -19.99 2.41 10.72
CA ASP A 91 -20.22 3.37 9.63
C ASP A 91 -21.44 2.97 8.79
N PHE A 92 -21.60 1.68 8.50
CA PHE A 92 -22.77 1.15 7.81
C PHE A 92 -24.06 1.40 8.59
N THR A 93 -24.05 1.16 9.91
CA THR A 93 -25.21 1.38 10.78
C THR A 93 -25.59 2.85 10.84
N ASN A 94 -24.60 3.74 11.02
CA ASN A 94 -24.78 5.18 11.03
C ASN A 94 -25.37 5.70 9.70
N ASN A 95 -24.98 5.12 8.57
CA ASN A 95 -25.53 5.49 7.26
C ASN A 95 -27.00 5.08 7.11
N ILE A 96 -27.40 3.92 7.64
CA ILE A 96 -28.81 3.50 7.65
C ILE A 96 -29.64 4.48 8.50
N GLU A 97 -29.20 4.77 9.72
CA GLU A 97 -29.91 5.67 10.64
C GLU A 97 -30.04 7.09 10.08
N ALA A 98 -29.03 7.55 9.34
CA ALA A 98 -29.02 8.85 8.70
C ALA A 98 -29.72 8.88 7.32
N GLU A 99 -30.29 7.75 6.87
CA GLU A 99 -30.86 7.58 5.52
C GLU A 99 -29.91 8.02 4.39
N LYS A 100 -28.60 7.86 4.62
CA LYS A 100 -27.56 8.27 3.67
C LYS A 100 -27.28 7.15 2.68
N VAL A 101 -27.47 7.45 1.40
CA VAL A 101 -27.07 6.59 0.30
C VAL A 101 -25.88 7.22 -0.41
N ASP A 102 -24.71 6.58 -0.36
CA ASP A 102 -23.54 6.98 -1.13
C ASP A 102 -23.52 6.27 -2.49
N LEU A 103 -24.19 6.88 -3.47
CA LEU A 103 -24.21 6.38 -4.85
C LEU A 103 -22.82 6.35 -5.50
N ARG A 104 -21.90 7.22 -5.06
CA ARG A 104 -20.54 7.27 -5.60
C ARG A 104 -19.74 6.05 -5.14
N GLU A 105 -19.87 5.69 -3.87
CA GLU A 105 -19.26 4.47 -3.31
C GLU A 105 -19.80 3.22 -4.02
N GLN A 106 -21.12 3.12 -4.21
CA GLN A 106 -21.73 2.00 -4.93
C GLN A 106 -21.20 1.85 -6.36
N GLN A 107 -21.14 2.96 -7.10
CA GLN A 107 -20.59 2.95 -8.47
C GLN A 107 -19.10 2.61 -8.48
N TYR A 108 -18.34 3.06 -7.49
CA TYR A 108 -16.95 2.70 -7.33
C TYR A 108 -16.77 1.19 -7.13
N LEU A 109 -17.54 0.57 -6.23
CA LEU A 109 -17.47 -0.87 -5.96
C LEU A 109 -17.78 -1.71 -7.21
N ILE A 110 -18.80 -1.32 -7.98
CA ILE A 110 -19.11 -1.98 -9.26
C ILE A 110 -17.93 -1.86 -10.23
N SER A 111 -17.39 -0.66 -10.38
CA SER A 111 -16.26 -0.38 -11.28
C SER A 111 -15.00 -1.17 -10.88
N ALA A 112 -14.75 -1.32 -9.58
CA ALA A 112 -13.62 -2.09 -9.06
C ALA A 112 -13.76 -3.59 -9.40
N ILE A 113 -14.96 -4.16 -9.23
CA ILE A 113 -15.25 -5.55 -9.60
C ILE A 113 -15.08 -5.77 -11.11
N GLU A 114 -15.54 -4.82 -11.92
CA GLU A 114 -15.40 -4.89 -13.38
C GLU A 114 -13.94 -4.80 -13.83
N ALA A 115 -13.16 -3.89 -13.24
CA ALA A 115 -11.73 -3.77 -13.49
C ALA A 115 -10.99 -5.06 -13.10
N TRP A 116 -11.28 -5.63 -11.93
CA TRP A 116 -10.71 -6.91 -11.50
C TRP A 116 -11.04 -8.05 -12.47
N ARG A 117 -12.29 -8.13 -12.93
CA ARG A 117 -12.73 -9.14 -13.90
C ARG A 117 -12.00 -8.97 -15.24
N ALA A 118 -11.86 -7.74 -15.73
CA ALA A 118 -11.14 -7.46 -16.97
C ALA A 118 -9.67 -7.89 -16.85
N LEU A 119 -8.99 -7.47 -15.79
CA LEU A 119 -7.59 -7.83 -15.53
C LEU A 119 -7.40 -9.35 -15.42
N SER A 120 -8.27 -10.03 -14.67
CA SER A 120 -8.19 -11.48 -14.48
C SER A 120 -8.37 -12.26 -15.78
N ARG A 121 -9.17 -11.75 -16.72
CA ARG A 121 -9.36 -12.37 -18.04
C ARG A 121 -8.09 -12.27 -18.91
N GLU A 122 -7.42 -11.12 -18.87
CA GLU A 122 -6.18 -10.90 -19.62
C GLU A 122 -5.01 -11.72 -19.03
N LEU A 123 -4.93 -11.83 -17.70
CA LEU A 123 -3.90 -12.62 -17.02
C LEU A 123 -4.13 -14.14 -17.15
N GLY A 124 -5.38 -14.58 -17.26
CA GLY A 124 -5.74 -15.99 -17.35
C GLY A 124 -5.67 -16.73 -16.02
N GLN A 125 -5.68 -18.06 -16.07
CA GLN A 125 -5.61 -18.89 -14.87
C GLN A 125 -4.20 -18.92 -14.27
N SER A 126 -4.11 -18.95 -12.94
CA SER A 126 -2.83 -19.13 -12.27
C SER A 126 -2.23 -20.51 -12.54
N ASN A 127 -0.90 -20.54 -12.66
CA ASN A 127 -0.18 -21.79 -12.81
C ASN A 127 -0.17 -22.55 -11.47
N THR A 128 -0.40 -23.86 -11.52
CA THR A 128 -0.21 -24.72 -10.35
C THR A 128 1.28 -24.92 -10.11
N ILE A 129 1.74 -24.52 -8.93
CA ILE A 129 3.12 -24.71 -8.50
C ILE A 129 3.25 -25.91 -7.56
N GLN A 130 4.47 -26.41 -7.42
CA GLN A 130 4.79 -27.33 -6.34
C GLN A 130 4.91 -26.55 -5.02
N PRO A 131 4.25 -27.00 -3.94
CA PRO A 131 4.43 -26.43 -2.61
C PRO A 131 5.90 -26.35 -2.20
N TYR A 132 6.33 -25.21 -1.66
CA TYR A 132 7.64 -25.05 -1.04
C TYR A 132 7.50 -24.60 0.42
N LYS A 133 8.51 -24.94 1.24
CA LYS A 133 8.54 -24.54 2.64
C LYS A 133 8.93 -23.07 2.76
N LYS A 134 8.13 -22.28 3.48
CA LYS A 134 8.50 -20.91 3.89
C LYS A 134 9.36 -20.97 5.15
N THR A 135 10.32 -20.06 5.24
CA THR A 135 11.16 -19.86 6.42
C THR A 135 10.82 -18.50 7.01
N ALA A 136 10.52 -18.46 8.31
CA ALA A 136 10.36 -17.19 9.02
C ALA A 136 11.76 -16.62 9.28
N ILE A 137 11.99 -15.40 8.81
CA ILE A 137 13.21 -14.64 9.01
C ILE A 137 12.81 -13.27 9.58
N LYS A 138 13.62 -12.74 10.47
CA LYS A 138 13.52 -11.39 11.00
C LYS A 138 14.61 -10.51 10.41
N MET A 139 14.48 -9.20 10.61
CA MET A 139 15.52 -8.26 10.20
C MET A 139 16.87 -8.56 10.84
N GLU A 140 16.89 -8.96 12.12
CA GLU A 140 18.12 -9.36 12.86
C GLU A 140 18.83 -10.58 12.25
N ASP A 141 18.14 -11.41 11.47
CA ASP A 141 18.76 -12.56 10.79
C ASP A 141 19.47 -12.15 9.47
N LEU A 142 19.26 -10.91 9.00
CA LEU A 142 19.75 -10.41 7.71
C LEU A 142 20.93 -9.44 7.82
N ILE A 143 21.19 -8.90 9.02
CA ILE A 143 22.21 -7.86 9.29
C ILE A 143 23.36 -8.37 10.16
#